data_AF-A0A3C0Q9V5-F1
#
_entry.id   AF-A0A3C0Q9V5-F1
#
_cell.length_a   1.000
_cell.length_b   1.000
_cell.length_c   1.000
_cell.angle_alpha   90.00
_cell.angle_beta   90.00
_cell.angle_gamma   90.00
#
_symmetry.space_group_name_H-M   'P 1'
#
loop_
_entity.id
_entity.type
_entity.pdbx_description
1 polymer ?
#
loop_
_entity_poly.entity_id
_entity_poly.type
_entity_poly.pdbx_seq_one_letter_code
_entity_poly.pdbx_strand_id
1 'polypeptide(L)'
;MRLSRYQKAPELGPRILFFSGGTALTATSRVLKRYTHNSIHLVTPFDSGGSSAKLRQAFSMPSIGDLRSRLVALADENITGHPEVYRLFACRFPADQPAGKLMARLELMIRGKEPLVDAISNPMRRLIRNQLGYFREAMPDDFDLRGASTGNLILAGGYLNNHKHLDPIIFLFSKLVNVLGTVRAVVNDDLHLAAELEDGSCVTSQQRLTGKEVAP
;
A
#
# COMPACT_ATOMS: atom_id res chain seq x y z
N MET A 1 29.88 17.84 8.20
CA MET A 1 30.28 17.91 6.78
C MET A 1 29.64 16.82 5.90
N ARG A 2 29.65 15.52 6.26
CA ARG A 2 29.08 14.43 5.43
C ARG A 2 27.54 14.48 5.25
N LEU A 3 26.78 14.70 6.33
CA LEU A 3 25.30 14.75 6.26
C LEU A 3 24.77 15.87 5.36
N SER A 4 25.40 17.06 5.40
CA SER A 4 25.04 18.19 4.53
C SER A 4 25.27 17.88 3.05
N ARG A 5 26.32 17.11 2.72
CA ARG A 5 26.57 16.65 1.35
C ARG A 5 25.45 15.74 0.86
N TYR A 6 25.04 14.78 1.67
CA TYR A 6 23.96 13.86 1.33
C TYR A 6 22.60 14.54 1.24
N GLN A 7 22.37 15.60 2.01
CA GLN A 7 21.14 16.38 1.89
C GLN A 7 21.05 17.18 0.57
N LYS A 8 22.20 17.60 0.02
CA LYS A 8 22.27 18.30 -1.27
C LYS A 8 22.23 17.37 -2.48
N ALA A 9 22.72 16.15 -2.31
CA ALA A 9 22.83 15.13 -3.36
C ALA A 9 22.44 13.74 -2.82
N PRO A 10 21.14 13.48 -2.54
CA PRO A 10 20.69 12.22 -1.93
C PRO A 10 20.90 10.99 -2.83
N GLU A 11 21.00 11.18 -4.14
CA GLU A 11 21.36 10.14 -5.11
C GLU A 11 22.78 9.57 -4.89
N LEU A 12 23.67 10.36 -4.29
CA LEU A 12 25.01 9.95 -3.87
C LEU A 12 25.06 9.46 -2.41
N GLY A 13 23.90 9.34 -1.76
CA GLY A 13 23.74 8.86 -0.40
C GLY A 13 24.15 7.39 -0.21
N PRO A 14 24.37 6.96 1.04
CA PRO A 14 24.75 5.58 1.34
C PRO A 14 23.65 4.57 0.95
N ARG A 15 24.07 3.36 0.57
CA ARG A 15 23.16 2.22 0.37
C ARG A 15 22.78 1.62 1.71
N ILE A 16 21.47 1.46 1.95
CA ILE A 16 20.96 0.93 3.22
C ILE A 16 19.83 -0.06 2.91
N LEU A 17 19.91 -1.26 3.48
CA LEU A 17 18.88 -2.29 3.36
C LEU A 17 18.10 -2.40 4.67
N PHE A 18 16.78 -2.39 4.56
CA PHE A 18 15.85 -2.58 5.67
C PHE A 18 15.02 -3.84 5.45
N PHE A 19 14.99 -4.71 6.46
CA PHE A 19 13.97 -5.73 6.62
C PHE A 19 12.94 -5.18 7.59
N SER A 20 11.71 -4.99 7.13
CA SER A 20 10.69 -4.35 7.96
C SER A 20 9.28 -4.76 7.58
N GLY A 21 8.35 -4.57 8.50
CA GLY A 21 6.94 -4.45 8.19
C GLY A 21 6.42 -3.14 8.77
N GLY A 22 5.11 -3.07 8.97
CA GLY A 22 4.39 -2.12 9.80
C GLY A 22 4.75 -0.64 9.64
N THR A 23 4.42 0.11 10.67
CA THR A 23 4.56 1.56 10.72
C THR A 23 5.89 2.04 11.30
N ALA A 24 6.68 1.16 11.92
CA ALA A 24 7.87 1.53 12.70
C ALA A 24 8.89 2.35 11.89
N LEU A 25 9.17 1.94 10.65
CA LEU A 25 10.10 2.68 9.79
C LEU A 25 9.44 3.80 8.96
N THR A 26 8.13 4.05 9.07
CA THR A 26 7.44 5.03 8.20
C THR A 26 7.96 6.45 8.41
N ALA A 27 8.05 6.90 9.67
CA ALA A 27 8.58 8.22 10.01
C ALA A 27 10.07 8.34 9.59
N THR A 28 10.86 7.31 9.88
CA THR A 28 12.27 7.25 9.50
C THR A 28 12.46 7.33 7.99
N SER A 29 11.68 6.60 7.19
CA SER A 29 11.76 6.64 5.72
C SER A 29 11.47 8.03 5.14
N ARG A 30 10.47 8.73 5.67
CA ARG A 30 10.16 10.11 5.23
C ARG A 30 11.32 11.07 5.46
N VAL A 31 12.07 10.88 6.55
CA VAL A 31 13.26 11.67 6.84
C VAL A 31 14.43 11.23 5.99
N LEU A 32 14.65 9.91 5.87
CA LEU A 32 15.82 9.30 5.25
C LEU A 32 15.90 9.58 3.75
N LYS A 33 14.76 9.67 3.04
CA LYS A 33 14.73 9.99 1.61
C LYS A 33 15.40 11.33 1.27
N ARG A 34 15.49 12.25 2.25
CA ARG A 34 16.21 13.53 2.11
C ARG A 34 17.74 13.39 2.11
N TYR A 35 18.26 12.22 2.49
CA TYR A 35 19.69 11.96 2.62
C TYR A 35 20.17 10.78 1.76
N THR A 36 19.28 9.88 1.36
CA THR A 36 19.63 8.81 0.43
C THR A 36 18.43 8.33 -0.37
N HIS A 37 18.57 8.28 -1.69
CA HIS A 37 17.66 7.57 -2.59
C HIS A 37 18.03 6.09 -2.76
N ASN A 38 19.11 5.65 -2.12
CA ASN A 38 19.68 4.31 -2.23
C ASN A 38 19.21 3.39 -1.08
N SER A 39 18.04 3.67 -0.52
CA SER A 39 17.42 2.82 0.51
C SER A 39 16.58 1.71 -0.12
N ILE A 40 16.76 0.49 0.36
CA ILE A 40 16.04 -0.70 -0.11
C ILE A 40 15.21 -1.22 1.07
N HIS A 41 13.92 -1.41 0.84
CA HIS A 41 12.96 -1.82 1.87
C HIS A 41 12.31 -3.13 1.44
N LEU A 42 12.68 -4.20 2.12
CA LEU A 42 12.04 -5.50 1.99
C LEU A 42 10.91 -5.59 3.01
N VAL A 43 9.69 -5.74 2.49
CA VAL A 43 8.45 -5.67 3.25
C VAL A 43 7.78 -7.03 3.33
N THR A 44 7.40 -7.44 4.53
CA THR A 44 6.67 -8.70 4.77
C THR A 44 5.19 -8.55 4.42
N PRO A 45 4.63 -9.34 3.48
CA PRO A 45 3.22 -9.25 3.11
C PRO A 45 2.31 -10.14 3.99
N PHE A 46 2.67 -10.38 5.25
CA PHE A 46 1.99 -11.32 6.14
C PHE A 46 1.01 -10.67 7.11
N ASP A 47 0.92 -9.33 7.11
CA ASP A 47 0.03 -8.60 8.00
C ASP A 47 -1.44 -8.96 7.73
N SER A 48 -2.12 -9.43 8.76
CA SER A 48 -3.51 -9.87 8.70
C SER A 48 -4.50 -8.87 9.28
N GLY A 49 -4.08 -7.63 9.61
CA GLY A 49 -4.92 -6.62 10.25
C GLY A 49 -5.60 -5.60 9.30
N GLY A 50 -6.64 -4.94 9.83
CA GLY A 50 -7.26 -3.74 9.24
C GLY A 50 -7.81 -3.88 7.82
N SER A 51 -7.69 -2.82 7.02
CA SER A 51 -8.22 -2.79 5.64
C SER A 51 -7.54 -3.78 4.68
N SER A 52 -6.34 -4.27 5.01
CA SER A 52 -5.68 -5.31 4.22
C SER A 52 -6.35 -6.67 4.43
N ALA A 53 -6.80 -6.98 5.65
CA ALA A 53 -7.47 -8.24 5.98
C ALA A 53 -8.68 -8.52 5.09
N LYS A 54 -9.55 -7.50 4.90
CA LYS A 54 -10.73 -7.60 4.02
C LYS A 54 -10.35 -7.95 2.58
N LEU A 55 -9.27 -7.36 2.05
CA LEU A 55 -8.79 -7.64 0.70
C LEU A 55 -8.21 -9.05 0.57
N ARG A 56 -7.46 -9.50 1.58
CA ARG A 56 -6.94 -10.86 1.64
C ARG A 56 -8.07 -11.89 1.63
N GLN A 57 -9.08 -11.68 2.47
CA GLN A 57 -10.26 -12.54 2.55
C GLN A 57 -11.03 -12.58 1.23
N ALA A 58 -11.18 -11.43 0.56
CA ALA A 58 -11.92 -11.33 -0.70
C ALA A 58 -11.20 -11.93 -1.91
N PHE A 59 -9.85 -11.86 -1.96
CA PHE A 59 -9.11 -12.16 -3.20
C PHE A 59 -8.03 -13.24 -3.07
N SER A 60 -7.79 -13.77 -1.88
CA SER A 60 -6.67 -14.66 -1.56
C SER A 60 -5.35 -14.06 -2.06
N MET A 61 -5.06 -12.85 -1.58
CA MET A 61 -3.93 -12.04 -2.00
C MET A 61 -2.98 -11.74 -0.84
N PRO A 62 -1.69 -11.45 -1.09
CA PRO A 62 -0.76 -11.02 -0.04
C PRO A 62 -1.21 -9.70 0.61
N SER A 63 -0.75 -9.44 1.84
CA SER A 63 -1.00 -8.14 2.47
C SER A 63 -0.22 -7.04 1.77
N ILE A 64 -0.95 -6.03 1.30
CA ILE A 64 -0.38 -4.88 0.59
C ILE A 64 -0.29 -3.62 1.43
N GLY A 65 -0.79 -3.64 2.67
CA GLY A 65 -0.89 -2.45 3.52
C GLY A 65 0.47 -1.83 3.82
N ASP A 66 1.43 -2.65 4.24
CA ASP A 66 2.77 -2.17 4.57
C ASP A 66 3.56 -1.75 3.32
N LEU A 67 3.37 -2.45 2.21
CA LEU A 67 3.93 -2.07 0.91
C LEU A 67 3.44 -0.70 0.49
N ARG A 68 2.12 -0.49 0.49
CA ARG A 68 1.50 0.82 0.22
C ARG A 68 2.07 1.89 1.16
N SER A 69 2.06 1.64 2.46
CA SER A 69 2.54 2.61 3.45
C SER A 69 4.01 2.99 3.20
N ARG A 70 4.85 2.02 2.81
CA ARG A 70 6.26 2.25 2.48
C ARG A 70 6.43 3.06 1.19
N LEU A 71 5.71 2.72 0.14
CA LEU A 71 5.69 3.46 -1.13
C LEU A 71 5.30 4.92 -0.88
N VAL A 72 4.24 5.14 -0.11
CA VAL A 72 3.77 6.50 0.26
C VAL A 72 4.80 7.24 1.11
N ALA A 73 5.48 6.58 2.06
CA ALA A 73 6.51 7.22 2.88
C ALA A 73 7.72 7.71 2.07
N LEU A 74 8.07 6.98 1.01
CA LEU A 74 9.21 7.24 0.14
C LEU A 74 8.85 8.05 -1.11
N ALA A 75 7.57 8.30 -1.38
CA ALA A 75 7.11 9.11 -2.50
C ALA A 75 7.75 10.51 -2.47
N ASP A 76 8.08 11.06 -3.63
CA ASP A 76 8.53 12.45 -3.73
C ASP A 76 7.34 13.39 -3.46
N GLU A 77 7.43 14.19 -2.41
CA GLU A 77 6.38 15.13 -2.01
C GLU A 77 6.58 16.52 -2.64
N ASN A 78 7.67 16.73 -3.39
CA ASN A 78 7.96 18.00 -4.03
C ASN A 78 7.13 18.21 -5.31
N ILE A 79 7.18 19.42 -5.87
CA ILE A 79 6.36 19.93 -6.99
C ILE A 79 6.39 19.03 -8.26
N THR A 80 7.37 18.15 -8.39
CA THR A 80 7.51 17.15 -9.47
C THR A 80 6.81 15.81 -9.21
N GLY A 81 6.33 15.56 -8.00
CA GLY A 81 5.90 14.24 -7.51
C GLY A 81 4.40 13.95 -7.54
N HIS A 82 3.61 14.73 -8.30
CA HIS A 82 2.15 14.53 -8.44
C HIS A 82 1.43 14.44 -7.07
N PRO A 83 1.38 15.55 -6.29
CA PRO A 83 0.80 15.56 -4.95
C PRO A 83 -0.65 15.05 -4.89
N GLU A 84 -1.41 15.22 -5.97
CA GLU A 84 -2.74 14.66 -6.18
C GLU A 84 -2.77 13.13 -6.13
N VAL A 85 -1.78 12.45 -6.72
CA VAL A 85 -1.65 11.00 -6.66
C VAL A 85 -1.32 10.59 -5.23
N TYR A 86 -0.35 11.23 -4.58
CA TYR A 86 -0.03 10.96 -3.17
C TYR A 86 -1.28 11.06 -2.27
N ARG A 87 -2.06 12.14 -2.40
CA ARG A 87 -3.30 12.35 -1.63
C ARG A 87 -4.30 11.23 -1.85
N LEU A 88 -4.49 10.79 -3.10
CA LEU A 88 -5.37 9.68 -3.42
C LEU A 88 -4.93 8.39 -2.73
N PHE A 89 -3.64 8.05 -2.77
CA PHE A 89 -3.11 6.82 -2.18
C PHE A 89 -3.17 6.80 -0.65
N ALA A 90 -2.99 7.97 -0.02
CA ALA A 90 -3.12 8.14 1.43
C ALA A 90 -4.58 8.18 1.91
N CYS A 91 -5.55 8.38 1.01
CA CYS A 91 -6.97 8.52 1.35
C CYS A 91 -7.59 7.20 1.83
N ARG A 92 -8.60 7.34 2.70
CA ARG A 92 -9.48 6.26 3.14
C ARG A 92 -10.93 6.64 2.92
N PHE A 93 -11.74 5.62 2.62
CA PHE A 93 -13.18 5.75 2.63
C PHE A 93 -13.66 6.00 4.07
N PRO A 94 -14.66 6.89 4.27
CA PRO A 94 -15.26 7.16 5.58
C PRO A 94 -15.81 5.87 6.21
N ALA A 95 -15.67 5.74 7.53
CA ALA A 95 -16.14 4.57 8.26
C ALA A 95 -17.62 4.66 8.68
N ASP A 96 -18.16 5.87 8.72
CA ASP A 96 -19.47 6.25 9.24
C ASP A 96 -20.55 6.40 8.14
N GLN A 97 -20.19 6.18 6.87
CA GLN A 97 -21.13 6.33 5.76
C GLN A 97 -21.80 4.99 5.36
N PRO A 98 -23.06 5.04 4.87
CA PRO A 98 -23.75 3.86 4.34
C PRO A 98 -23.04 3.26 3.12
N ALA A 99 -23.11 1.94 2.98
CA ALA A 99 -22.48 1.19 1.89
C ALA A 99 -22.83 1.73 0.49
N GLY A 100 -24.10 2.09 0.25
CA GLY A 100 -24.53 2.65 -1.05
C GLY A 100 -23.83 3.97 -1.42
N LYS A 101 -23.55 4.85 -0.43
CA LYS A 101 -22.80 6.10 -0.68
C LYS A 101 -21.34 5.82 -1.00
N LEU A 102 -20.72 4.86 -0.29
CA LEU A 102 -19.34 4.46 -0.54
C LEU A 102 -19.19 3.80 -1.91
N MET A 103 -20.16 2.96 -2.31
CA MET A 103 -20.20 2.36 -3.64
C MET A 103 -20.33 3.43 -4.73
N ALA A 104 -21.28 4.37 -4.57
CA ALA A 104 -21.44 5.48 -5.51
C ALA A 104 -20.15 6.32 -5.63
N ARG A 105 -19.42 6.52 -4.52
CA ARG A 105 -18.11 7.17 -4.54
C ARG A 105 -17.08 6.37 -5.34
N LEU A 106 -16.96 5.07 -5.12
CA LEU A 106 -16.06 4.19 -5.89
C LEU A 106 -16.38 4.27 -7.39
N GLU A 107 -17.65 4.23 -7.77
CA GLU A 107 -18.09 4.38 -9.17
C GLU A 107 -17.70 5.74 -9.77
N LEU A 108 -17.83 6.84 -8.99
CA LEU A 108 -17.34 8.15 -9.42
C LEU A 108 -15.81 8.15 -9.61
N MET A 109 -15.05 7.46 -8.77
CA MET A 109 -13.59 7.34 -8.91
C MET A 109 -13.23 6.59 -10.20
N ILE A 110 -13.91 5.49 -10.52
CA ILE A 110 -13.71 4.70 -11.76
C ILE A 110 -14.04 5.52 -13.01
N ARG A 111 -15.14 6.28 -12.96
CA ARG A 111 -15.51 7.24 -14.02
C ARG A 111 -14.55 8.43 -14.09
N GLY A 112 -13.71 8.60 -13.08
CA GLY A 112 -12.76 9.70 -12.93
C GLY A 112 -13.40 11.02 -12.52
N LYS A 113 -14.66 11.03 -12.07
CA LYS A 113 -15.39 12.25 -11.68
C LYS A 113 -15.32 12.56 -10.18
N GLU A 114 -14.78 11.65 -9.38
CA GLU A 114 -14.53 11.93 -7.97
C GLU A 114 -13.37 12.93 -7.84
N PRO A 115 -13.47 13.97 -6.99
CA PRO A 115 -12.52 15.09 -6.97
C PRO A 115 -11.05 14.72 -6.82
N LEU A 116 -10.71 13.68 -6.04
CA LEU A 116 -9.33 13.22 -5.85
C LEU A 116 -8.78 12.55 -7.11
N VAL A 117 -9.62 11.90 -7.91
CA VAL A 117 -9.22 11.28 -9.17
C VAL A 117 -9.25 12.29 -10.31
N ASP A 118 -10.22 13.22 -10.30
CA ASP A 118 -10.37 14.25 -11.34
C ASP A 118 -9.17 15.20 -11.39
N ALA A 119 -8.61 15.53 -10.22
CA ALA A 119 -7.42 16.37 -10.08
C ALA A 119 -6.15 15.77 -10.72
N ILE A 120 -6.15 14.48 -11.04
CA ILE A 120 -4.99 13.78 -11.60
C ILE A 120 -4.95 13.97 -13.12
N SER A 121 -3.80 14.36 -13.64
CA SER A 121 -3.59 14.48 -15.08
C SER A 121 -3.45 13.12 -15.77
N ASN A 122 -3.71 13.09 -17.08
CA ASN A 122 -3.37 11.92 -17.89
C ASN A 122 -1.86 11.84 -18.10
N PRO A 123 -1.26 10.64 -18.23
CA PRO A 123 -1.93 9.33 -18.34
C PRO A 123 -2.28 8.65 -17.01
N MET A 124 -1.81 9.18 -15.88
CA MET A 124 -1.95 8.52 -14.57
C MET A 124 -3.40 8.33 -14.14
N ARG A 125 -4.25 9.33 -14.38
CA ARG A 125 -5.70 9.24 -14.10
C ARG A 125 -6.34 8.05 -14.79
N ARG A 126 -6.00 7.81 -16.06
CA ARG A 126 -6.52 6.66 -16.82
C ARG A 126 -6.07 5.34 -16.20
N LEU A 127 -4.82 5.26 -15.78
CA LEU A 127 -4.29 4.06 -15.15
C LEU A 127 -4.95 3.77 -13.80
N ILE A 128 -5.11 4.77 -12.94
CA ILE A 128 -5.80 4.65 -11.64
C ILE A 128 -7.23 4.16 -11.83
N ARG A 129 -7.96 4.76 -12.77
CA ARG A 129 -9.33 4.35 -13.11
C ARG A 129 -9.40 2.90 -13.58
N ASN A 130 -8.44 2.49 -14.42
CA ASN A 130 -8.35 1.12 -14.90
C ASN A 130 -8.17 0.14 -13.73
N GLN A 131 -7.24 0.38 -12.82
CA GLN A 131 -7.03 -0.51 -11.67
C GLN A 131 -8.26 -0.56 -10.74
N LEU A 132 -8.90 0.58 -10.47
CA LEU A 132 -10.15 0.59 -9.71
C LEU A 132 -11.27 -0.18 -10.41
N GLY A 133 -11.32 -0.16 -11.74
CA GLY A 133 -12.25 -0.96 -12.54
C GLY A 133 -12.04 -2.47 -12.32
N TYR A 134 -10.79 -2.95 -12.45
CA TYR A 134 -10.46 -4.35 -12.17
C TYR A 134 -10.79 -4.77 -10.74
N PHE A 135 -10.51 -3.90 -9.76
CA PHE A 135 -10.94 -4.15 -8.38
C PHE A 135 -12.47 -4.28 -8.30
N ARG A 136 -13.22 -3.36 -8.90
CA ARG A 136 -14.69 -3.35 -8.84
C ARG A 136 -15.32 -4.58 -9.49
N GLU A 137 -14.77 -5.04 -10.59
CA GLU A 137 -15.23 -6.23 -11.33
C GLU A 137 -15.04 -7.51 -10.51
N ALA A 138 -13.91 -7.63 -9.79
CA ALA A 138 -13.65 -8.79 -8.95
C ALA A 138 -14.27 -8.72 -7.55
N MET A 139 -14.59 -7.51 -7.07
CA MET A 139 -15.05 -7.26 -5.70
C MET A 139 -16.38 -7.97 -5.41
N PRO A 140 -16.46 -8.80 -4.35
CA PRO A 140 -17.72 -9.41 -3.90
C PRO A 140 -18.80 -8.38 -3.55
N ASP A 141 -20.07 -8.75 -3.71
CA ASP A 141 -21.21 -7.85 -3.43
C ASP A 141 -21.32 -7.46 -1.95
N ASP A 142 -20.84 -8.30 -1.04
CA ASP A 142 -20.81 -8.09 0.41
C ASP A 142 -19.53 -7.39 0.90
N PHE A 143 -18.65 -6.96 0.00
CA PHE A 143 -17.40 -6.30 0.37
C PHE A 143 -17.65 -4.95 1.06
N ASP A 144 -17.18 -4.82 2.30
CA ASP A 144 -17.36 -3.62 3.10
C ASP A 144 -16.25 -2.56 2.86
N LEU A 145 -16.61 -1.51 2.10
CA LEU A 145 -15.75 -0.36 1.79
C LEU A 145 -15.47 0.58 2.97
N ARG A 146 -16.17 0.48 4.11
CA ARG A 146 -15.93 1.37 5.27
C ARG A 146 -14.49 1.26 5.77
N GLY A 147 -13.81 2.41 5.85
CA GLY A 147 -12.41 2.50 6.27
C GLY A 147 -11.38 1.96 5.27
N ALA A 148 -11.83 1.48 4.09
CA ALA A 148 -10.94 0.94 3.07
C ALA A 148 -9.97 2.01 2.59
N SER A 149 -8.70 1.64 2.42
CA SER A 149 -7.70 2.56 1.86
C SER A 149 -7.79 2.54 0.34
N THR A 150 -7.98 3.72 -0.25
CA THR A 150 -8.04 3.89 -1.70
C THR A 150 -6.77 3.36 -2.38
N GLY A 151 -5.59 3.66 -1.84
CA GLY A 151 -4.33 3.11 -2.33
C GLY A 151 -4.28 1.58 -2.31
N ASN A 152 -4.87 0.94 -1.29
CA ASN A 152 -4.98 -0.52 -1.26
C ASN A 152 -5.95 -1.05 -2.32
N LEU A 153 -7.08 -0.38 -2.57
CA LEU A 153 -8.02 -0.81 -3.61
C LEU A 153 -7.37 -0.73 -5.00
N ILE A 154 -6.62 0.35 -5.25
CA ILE A 154 -5.87 0.55 -6.50
C ILE A 154 -4.78 -0.53 -6.65
N LEU A 155 -4.06 -0.85 -5.58
CA LEU A 155 -3.07 -1.94 -5.55
C LEU A 155 -3.68 -3.32 -5.79
N ALA A 156 -4.81 -3.62 -5.14
CA ALA A 156 -5.53 -4.88 -5.32
C ALA A 156 -6.03 -5.03 -6.76
N GLY A 157 -6.62 -3.97 -7.33
CA GLY A 157 -7.04 -3.97 -8.73
C GLY A 157 -5.90 -4.22 -9.69
N GLY A 158 -4.73 -3.62 -9.44
CA GLY A 158 -3.54 -3.88 -10.24
C GLY A 158 -2.96 -5.28 -10.07
N TYR A 159 -3.00 -5.85 -8.87
CA TYR A 159 -2.64 -7.25 -8.63
C TYR A 159 -3.53 -8.20 -9.42
N LEU A 160 -4.85 -7.97 -9.39
CA LEU A 160 -5.84 -8.75 -10.14
C LEU A 160 -5.64 -8.64 -11.66
N ASN A 161 -5.41 -7.43 -12.15
CA ASN A 161 -5.14 -7.14 -13.56
C ASN A 161 -3.83 -7.79 -14.06
N ASN A 162 -2.84 -7.97 -13.19
CA ASN A 162 -1.54 -8.57 -13.54
C ASN A 162 -1.46 -10.07 -13.15
N HIS A 163 -2.54 -10.82 -13.34
CA HIS A 163 -2.59 -12.27 -13.08
C HIS A 163 -2.08 -12.66 -11.69
N LYS A 164 -2.42 -11.87 -10.66
CA LYS A 164 -2.02 -12.11 -9.27
C LYS A 164 -0.50 -12.02 -9.03
N HIS A 165 0.21 -11.21 -9.82
CA HIS A 165 1.60 -10.86 -9.58
C HIS A 165 1.74 -9.47 -8.95
N LEU A 166 2.48 -9.40 -7.84
CA LEU A 166 2.63 -8.17 -7.06
C LEU A 166 3.77 -7.27 -7.54
N ASP A 167 4.84 -7.84 -8.10
CA ASP A 167 6.01 -7.06 -8.55
C ASP A 167 5.71 -6.04 -9.66
N PRO A 168 4.97 -6.38 -10.74
CA PRO A 168 4.65 -5.41 -11.79
C PRO A 168 3.89 -4.21 -11.24
N ILE A 169 3.00 -4.48 -10.29
CA ILE A 169 2.13 -3.46 -9.74
C ILE A 169 2.88 -2.57 -8.72
N ILE A 170 3.76 -3.14 -7.88
CA ILE A 170 4.68 -2.35 -7.04
C ILE A 170 5.56 -1.45 -7.91
N PHE A 171 6.12 -1.98 -9.00
CA PHE A 171 6.95 -1.21 -9.92
C PHE A 171 6.18 -0.05 -10.54
N LEU A 172 4.99 -0.32 -11.06
CA LEU A 172 4.11 0.68 -11.65
C LEU A 172 3.79 1.81 -10.67
N PHE A 173 3.43 1.47 -9.43
CA PHE A 173 3.14 2.49 -8.41
C PHE A 173 4.38 3.25 -7.97
N SER A 174 5.52 2.58 -7.88
CA SER A 174 6.79 3.23 -7.56
C SER A 174 7.10 4.35 -8.55
N LYS A 175 6.75 4.15 -9.84
CA LYS A 175 6.87 5.19 -10.87
C LYS A 175 5.81 6.28 -10.74
N LEU A 176 4.55 5.92 -10.44
CA LEU A 176 3.45 6.89 -10.32
C LEU A 176 3.65 7.93 -9.22
N VAL A 177 4.20 7.53 -8.06
CA VAL A 177 4.45 8.46 -6.94
C VAL A 177 5.92 8.84 -6.80
N ASN A 178 6.72 8.61 -7.84
CA ASN A 178 8.16 8.89 -7.88
C ASN A 178 8.88 8.48 -6.58
N VAL A 179 8.83 7.18 -6.25
CA VAL A 179 9.42 6.65 -5.02
C VAL A 179 10.93 6.86 -4.99
N LEU A 180 11.41 7.54 -3.94
CA LEU A 180 12.80 7.83 -3.65
C LEU A 180 13.45 6.68 -2.86
N GLY A 181 13.61 5.54 -3.53
CA GLY A 181 14.12 4.30 -2.95
C GLY A 181 13.64 3.07 -3.71
N THR A 182 13.91 1.89 -3.18
CA THR A 182 13.36 0.63 -3.67
C THR A 182 12.49 -0.01 -2.60
N VAL A 183 11.28 -0.42 -2.97
CA VAL A 183 10.37 -1.18 -2.12
C VAL A 183 10.07 -2.50 -2.80
N ARG A 184 10.20 -3.62 -2.09
CA ARG A 184 9.87 -4.95 -2.60
C ARG A 184 9.16 -5.76 -1.54
N ALA A 185 8.26 -6.64 -1.98
CA ALA A 185 7.76 -7.71 -1.12
C ALA A 185 8.85 -8.77 -0.97
N VAL A 186 8.93 -9.43 0.20
CA VAL A 186 9.85 -10.56 0.40
C VAL A 186 9.38 -11.83 -0.33
N VAL A 187 8.07 -11.95 -0.55
CA VAL A 187 7.41 -13.04 -1.29
C VAL A 187 6.18 -12.48 -2.01
N ASN A 188 5.72 -13.20 -3.03
CA ASN A 188 4.51 -12.85 -3.79
C ASN A 188 3.27 -13.66 -3.36
N ASP A 189 3.46 -14.61 -2.43
CA ASP A 189 2.44 -15.57 -2.02
C ASP A 189 1.58 -15.07 -0.85
N ASP A 190 0.32 -15.51 -0.83
CA ASP A 190 -0.63 -15.29 0.26
C ASP A 190 -0.30 -16.24 1.43
N LEU A 191 0.66 -15.86 2.27
CA LEU A 191 1.08 -16.64 3.44
C LEU A 191 0.62 -16.03 4.76
N HIS A 192 0.47 -16.88 5.77
CA HIS A 192 0.15 -16.49 7.14
C HIS A 192 1.36 -16.72 8.06
N LEU A 193 1.52 -15.83 9.05
CA LEU A 193 2.43 -16.10 10.18
C LEU A 193 1.85 -17.22 11.04
N ALA A 194 2.71 -18.09 11.55
CA ALA A 194 2.36 -19.08 12.55
C ALA A 194 3.43 -19.12 13.64
N ALA A 195 3.04 -19.44 14.87
CA ALA A 195 3.97 -19.75 15.94
C ALA A 195 3.58 -21.07 16.60
N GLU A 196 4.58 -21.85 16.96
CA GLU A 196 4.45 -23.00 17.86
C GLU A 196 4.69 -22.50 19.28
N LEU A 197 3.76 -22.81 20.19
CA LEU A 197 3.83 -22.45 21.60
C LEU A 197 4.59 -23.54 22.39
N GLU A 198 4.98 -23.22 23.63
CA GLU A 198 5.73 -24.16 24.49
C GLU A 198 4.96 -25.46 24.78
N ASP A 199 3.62 -25.45 24.71
CA ASP A 199 2.77 -26.63 24.88
C ASP A 199 2.64 -27.49 23.61
N GLY A 200 3.34 -27.13 22.53
CA GLY A 200 3.29 -27.79 21.22
C GLY A 200 2.08 -27.39 20.37
N SER A 201 1.20 -26.51 20.85
CA SER A 201 0.08 -25.99 20.05
C SER A 201 0.56 -24.98 19.01
N CYS A 202 -0.16 -24.85 17.89
CA CYS A 202 0.18 -23.91 16.82
C CYS A 202 -0.89 -22.81 16.70
N VAL A 203 -0.45 -21.56 16.72
CA VAL A 203 -1.29 -20.38 16.48
C VAL A 203 -0.97 -19.81 15.11
N THR A 204 -1.96 -19.81 14.22
CA THR A 204 -1.87 -19.23 12.88
C THR A 204 -2.51 -17.84 12.83
N SER A 205 -1.93 -16.93 12.05
CA SER A 205 -2.25 -15.50 11.85
C SER A 205 -1.63 -14.52 12.85
N GLN A 206 -1.19 -13.36 12.35
CA GLN A 206 -0.63 -12.27 13.16
C GLN A 206 -1.64 -11.74 14.20
N GLN A 207 -2.92 -11.67 13.83
CA GLN A 207 -3.98 -11.20 14.74
C GLN A 207 -4.09 -12.07 16.00
N ARG A 208 -4.09 -13.40 15.84
CA ARG A 208 -4.15 -14.32 16.97
C ARG A 208 -2.86 -14.31 17.79
N LEU A 209 -1.71 -14.20 17.14
CA LEU A 209 -0.41 -14.13 17.81
C LEU A 209 -0.24 -12.89 18.69
N THR A 210 -0.86 -11.76 18.32
CA THR A 210 -0.64 -10.48 19.01
C THR A 210 -1.75 -10.11 20.00
N GLY A 211 -2.87 -10.85 20.03
CA GLY A 211 -3.97 -10.63 20.98
C GLY A 211 -4.62 -9.24 20.93
N LYS A 212 -4.39 -8.45 19.87
CA LYS A 212 -4.87 -7.05 19.80
C LYS A 212 -6.37 -6.92 19.55
N GLU A 213 -6.99 -7.94 18.95
CA GLU A 213 -8.39 -7.91 18.49
C GLU A 213 -9.20 -9.14 18.95
N VAL A 214 -8.54 -10.10 19.62
CA VAL A 214 -9.16 -11.31 20.17
C VAL A 214 -8.59 -11.50 21.57
N ALA A 215 -9.45 -11.78 22.57
CA ALA A 215 -8.98 -12.13 23.90
C ALA A 215 -8.05 -13.37 23.81
N PRO A 216 -6.97 -13.41 24.60
CA PRO A 216 -6.08 -14.57 24.64
C PRO A 216 -6.82 -15.85 25.03
#